data_AF-A0A484GH41-F1
#
_entry.id   AF-A0A484GH41-F1
#
_cell.length_a   1.000
_cell.length_b   1.000
_cell.length_c   1.000
_cell.angle_alpha   90.00
_cell.angle_beta   90.00
_cell.angle_gamma   90.00
#
_symmetry.space_group_name_H-M   'P 1'
#
loop_
_entity.id
_entity.type
_entity.pdbx_description
1 polymer ?
#
loop_
_entity_poly.entity_id
_entity_poly.type
_entity_poly.pdbx_seq_one_letter_code
_entity_poly.pdbx_strand_id
1 'polypeptide(L)'
;ITQMKSTFEKKMQRQHELNESCGTSALQARLKVAAHETEEESDNIEEDFLEGKTDIDDFLSSFMEKRTICHCRRAKEEKLQQVIATHSQFHAPL
;
A
#
# COMPACT_ATOMS: atom_id res chain seq x y z
N ILE A 1 -21.31 -18.01 -32.64
CA ILE A 1 -21.86 -17.60 -31.32
C ILE A 1 -21.06 -18.19 -30.17
N THR A 2 -20.78 -19.50 -30.13
CA THR A 2 -20.02 -20.16 -29.06
C THR A 2 -18.58 -19.62 -28.89
N GLN A 3 -17.86 -19.40 -30.00
CA GLN A 3 -16.51 -18.83 -29.97
C GLN A 3 -16.48 -17.43 -29.33
N MET A 4 -17.39 -16.54 -29.75
CA MET A 4 -17.49 -15.18 -29.20
C MET A 4 -17.79 -15.18 -27.70
N LYS A 5 -18.72 -16.03 -27.25
CA LYS A 5 -19.03 -16.18 -25.81
C LYS A 5 -17.80 -16.61 -25.01
N SER A 6 -17.10 -17.65 -25.46
CA SER A 6 -15.88 -18.12 -24.80
C SER A 6 -14.77 -17.05 -24.76
N THR A 7 -14.58 -16.29 -25.84
CA THR A 7 -13.59 -15.21 -25.86
C THR A 7 -13.98 -14.05 -24.94
N PHE A 8 -15.28 -13.77 -24.79
CA PHE A 8 -15.78 -12.74 -23.89
C PHE A 8 -15.57 -13.14 -22.42
N GLU A 9 -15.97 -14.36 -22.05
CA GLU A 9 -15.78 -14.90 -20.70
C GLU A 9 -14.32 -14.88 -20.26
N LYS A 10 -13.39 -15.31 -21.14
CA LYS A 10 -11.95 -15.24 -20.86
C LYS A 10 -11.46 -13.80 -20.62
N LYS A 11 -11.93 -12.84 -21.41
CA LYS A 11 -11.57 -11.43 -21.24
C LYS A 11 -12.16 -10.85 -19.95
N MET A 12 -13.39 -11.20 -19.61
CA MET A 12 -14.07 -10.77 -18.38
C MET A 12 -13.37 -11.34 -17.14
N GLN A 13 -13.02 -12.63 -17.17
CA GLN A 13 -12.26 -13.28 -16.09
C GLN A 13 -10.90 -12.59 -15.90
N ARG A 14 -10.17 -12.34 -16.99
CA ARG A 14 -8.89 -11.64 -16.92
C ARG A 14 -9.02 -10.21 -16.38
N GLN A 15 -10.07 -9.49 -16.77
CA GLN A 15 -10.36 -8.17 -16.24
C GLN A 15 -10.60 -8.21 -14.73
N HIS A 16 -11.39 -9.19 -14.26
CA HIS A 16 -11.67 -9.37 -12.84
C HIS A 16 -10.38 -9.63 -12.04
N GLU A 17 -9.56 -10.57 -12.49
CA GLU A 17 -8.26 -10.88 -11.85
C GLU A 17 -7.36 -9.65 -11.75
N LEU A 18 -7.25 -8.87 -12.83
CA LEU A 18 -6.46 -7.65 -12.85
C LEU A 18 -7.04 -6.59 -11.91
N ASN A 19 -8.36 -6.47 -11.84
CA ASN A 19 -9.02 -5.53 -10.94
C ASN A 19 -8.85 -5.95 -9.47
N GLU A 20 -8.81 -7.24 -9.16
CA GLU A 20 -8.51 -7.71 -7.81
C GLU A 20 -7.04 -7.52 -7.44
N SER A 21 -6.10 -7.84 -8.34
CA SER A 21 -4.66 -7.73 -8.04
C SER A 21 -4.17 -6.29 -8.03
N CYS A 22 -4.69 -5.47 -8.95
CA CYS A 22 -4.22 -4.10 -9.19
C CYS A 22 -5.27 -3.04 -8.84
N GLY A 23 -6.42 -3.44 -8.30
CA GLY A 23 -7.46 -2.51 -7.87
C GLY A 23 -6.96 -1.56 -6.79
N THR A 24 -7.62 -0.41 -6.72
CA THR A 24 -7.32 0.66 -5.76
C THR A 24 -7.37 0.15 -4.32
N SER A 25 -8.32 -0.71 -3.97
CA SER A 25 -8.40 -1.35 -2.64
C SER A 25 -7.22 -2.27 -2.35
N ALA A 26 -6.76 -3.06 -3.34
CA ALA A 26 -5.60 -3.93 -3.17
C ALA A 26 -4.30 -3.12 -3.04
N LEU A 27 -4.18 -2.02 -3.79
CA LEU A 27 -3.07 -1.08 -3.64
C LEU A 27 -3.07 -0.39 -2.26
N GLN A 28 -4.23 0.02 -1.77
CA GLN A 28 -4.38 0.60 -0.42
C GLN A 28 -3.95 -0.40 0.65
N ALA A 29 -4.43 -1.65 0.58
CA ALA A 29 -4.05 -2.69 1.52
C ALA A 29 -2.53 -2.92 1.53
N ARG A 30 -1.89 -2.97 0.35
CA ARG A 30 -0.43 -3.09 0.23
C ARG A 30 0.31 -1.89 0.82
N LEU A 31 -0.17 -0.67 0.61
CA LEU A 31 0.43 0.54 1.21
C LEU A 31 0.33 0.49 2.73
N LYS A 32 -0.80 0.04 3.28
CA LYS A 32 -1.00 -0.11 4.73
C LYS A 32 -0.03 -1.13 5.33
N VAL A 33 0.11 -2.31 4.72
CA VAL A 33 1.08 -3.33 5.16
C VAL A 33 2.50 -2.77 5.10
N ALA A 34 2.90 -2.20 3.96
CA ALA A 34 4.25 -1.64 3.81
C ALA A 34 4.53 -0.45 4.75
N ALA A 35 3.52 0.32 5.14
CA ALA A 35 3.68 1.38 6.14
C ALA A 35 3.94 0.81 7.54
N HIS A 36 3.22 -0.27 7.90
CA HIS A 36 3.40 -0.98 9.17
C HIS A 36 4.76 -1.66 9.25
N GLU A 37 5.17 -2.39 8.21
CA GLU A 37 6.48 -3.05 8.17
C GLU A 37 7.63 -2.06 8.37
N THR A 38 7.56 -0.89 7.73
CA THR A 38 8.61 0.14 7.90
C THR A 38 8.51 0.91 9.23
N GLU A 39 7.36 0.89 9.89
CA GLU A 39 7.27 1.34 11.29
C GLU A 39 7.97 0.36 12.22
N GLU A 40 7.70 -0.95 12.11
CA GLU A 40 8.39 -1.98 12.89
C GLU A 40 9.91 -1.95 12.65
N GLU A 41 10.35 -1.76 11.40
CA GLU A 41 11.77 -1.55 11.09
C GLU A 41 12.34 -0.31 11.78
N SER A 42 11.58 0.78 11.91
CA SER A 42 12.03 1.96 12.64
C SER A 42 12.09 1.75 14.15
N ASP A 43 11.17 0.96 14.70
CA ASP A 43 11.13 0.62 16.13
C ASP A 43 12.33 -0.26 16.50
N ASN A 44 12.70 -1.22 15.63
CA ASN A 44 13.90 -2.03 15.82
C ASN A 44 15.19 -1.18 15.81
N ILE A 45 15.27 -0.17 14.94
CA ILE A 45 16.41 0.76 14.88
C ILE A 45 16.49 1.59 16.17
N GLU A 46 15.35 2.03 16.71
CA GLU A 46 15.29 2.73 17.99
C GLU A 46 15.75 1.82 19.14
N GLU A 47 15.28 0.57 19.18
CA GLU A 47 15.68 -0.41 20.20
C GLU A 47 17.19 -0.69 20.14
N ASP A 48 17.75 -0.92 18.95
CA ASP A 48 19.18 -1.17 18.79
C ASP A 48 20.04 0.03 19.26
N PHE A 49 19.58 1.26 19.02
CA PHE A 49 20.24 2.46 19.55
C PHE A 49 20.15 2.57 21.08
N LEU A 50 18.97 2.31 21.65
CA LEU A 50 18.76 2.33 23.11
C LEU A 50 19.58 1.26 23.84
N GLU A 51 19.84 0.13 23.19
CA GLU A 51 20.72 -0.92 23.68
C GLU A 51 22.21 -0.63 23.45
N GLY A 52 22.55 0.47 22.76
CA GLY A 52 23.93 0.87 22.49
C GLY A 52 24.62 0.03 21.41
N LYS A 53 23.86 -0.67 20.55
CA LYS A 53 24.39 -1.47 19.43
C LYS A 53 24.75 -0.62 18.20
N THR A 54 24.22 0.60 18.12
CA THR A 54 24.43 1.54 17.02
C THR A 54 24.88 2.89 17.57
N ASP A 55 25.75 3.60 16.85
CA ASP A 55 26.13 4.96 17.23
C ASP A 55 25.08 6.00 16.79
N ILE A 56 25.26 7.25 17.22
CA ILE A 56 24.30 8.31 16.97
C ILE A 56 24.17 8.70 15.49
N ASP A 57 25.26 8.65 14.73
CA ASP A 57 25.24 9.08 13.33
C ASP A 57 24.53 8.02 12.47
N ASP A 58 24.82 6.74 12.71
CA ASP A 58 24.16 5.60 12.06
C ASP A 58 22.67 5.52 12.44
N PHE A 59 22.34 5.75 13.72
CA PHE A 59 20.96 5.82 14.18
C PHE A 59 20.19 6.93 13.46
N LEU A 60 20.71 8.17 13.48
CA LEU A 60 20.03 9.31 12.87
C LEU A 60 19.80 9.10 11.37
N SER A 61 20.79 8.58 10.65
CA SER A 61 20.64 8.30 9.22
C SER A 61 19.55 7.26 8.95
N SER A 62 19.65 6.10 9.61
CA SER A 62 18.76 4.95 9.35
C SER A 62 17.33 5.20 9.83
N PHE A 63 17.19 5.77 11.03
CA PHE A 63 15.89 6.07 11.62
C PHE A 63 15.14 7.13 10.80
N MET A 64 15.81 8.22 10.42
CA MET A 64 15.17 9.28 9.62
C MET A 64 14.75 8.77 8.24
N GLU A 65 15.55 7.93 7.60
CA GLU A 65 15.18 7.28 6.33
C GLU A 65 13.89 6.45 6.50
N LYS A 66 13.87 5.51 7.46
CA LYS A 66 12.71 4.64 7.70
C LYS A 66 11.46 5.42 8.08
N ARG A 67 11.56 6.38 9.00
CA ARG A 67 10.43 7.25 9.39
C ARG A 67 9.90 8.06 8.21
N THR A 68 10.78 8.60 7.36
CA THR A 68 10.36 9.32 6.14
C THR A 68 9.56 8.42 5.21
N ILE A 69 10.04 7.20 4.96
CA ILE A 69 9.35 6.22 4.11
C ILE A 69 8.00 5.83 4.72
N CYS A 70 7.96 5.52 6.02
CA CYS A 70 6.73 5.17 6.74
C CYS A 70 5.68 6.28 6.60
N HIS A 71 6.04 7.53 6.92
CA HIS A 71 5.13 8.67 6.82
C HIS A 71 4.68 8.92 5.38
N CYS A 72 5.58 8.79 4.39
CA CYS A 72 5.22 8.92 2.98
C CYS A 72 4.22 7.84 2.54
N ARG A 73 4.37 6.59 3.02
CA ARG A 73 3.44 5.49 2.71
C ARG A 73 2.07 5.74 3.35
N ARG A 74 2.02 6.18 4.61
CA ARG A 74 0.79 6.57 5.31
C ARG A 74 0.05 7.68 4.58
N ALA A 75 0.73 8.77 4.25
CA ALA A 75 0.12 9.89 3.54
C ALA A 75 -0.46 9.47 2.16
N LYS A 76 0.24 8.58 1.45
CA LYS A 76 -0.25 8.02 0.17
C LYS A 76 -1.44 7.09 0.37
N GLU A 77 -1.45 6.28 1.43
CA GLU A 77 -2.56 5.40 1.80
C GLU A 77 -3.82 6.21 2.13
N GLU A 78 -3.70 7.21 3.01
CA GLU A 78 -4.79 8.12 3.38
C GLU A 78 -5.34 8.86 2.15
N LYS A 79 -4.44 9.34 1.27
CA LYS A 79 -4.86 10.03 0.05
C LYS A 79 -5.60 9.09 -0.89
N LEU A 80 -5.14 7.86 -1.04
CA LEU A 80 -5.80 6.84 -1.85
C LEU A 80 -7.17 6.47 -1.28
N GLN A 81 -7.27 6.34 0.04
CA GLN A 81 -8.55 6.10 0.72
C GLN A 81 -9.56 7.21 0.44
N GLN A 82 -9.14 8.48 0.47
CA GLN A 82 -9.99 9.62 0.09
C GLN A 82 -10.47 9.51 -1.38
N VAL A 83 -9.56 9.21 -2.31
CA VAL A 83 -9.90 9.06 -3.74
C VAL A 83 -10.90 7.92 -3.96
N ILE A 84 -10.73 6.78 -3.28
CA ILE A 84 -11.65 5.66 -3.35
C ILE A 84 -13.04 6.07 -2.83
N ALA A 85 -13.09 6.73 -1.67
CA ALA A 85 -14.35 7.19 -1.08
C ALA A 85 -15.08 8.18 -1.99
N THR A 86 -14.36 9.17 -2.55
CA THR A 86 -14.91 10.14 -3.50
C THR A 86 -15.39 9.46 -4.78
N HIS A 87 -14.63 8.52 -5.35
CA HIS A 87 -15.05 7.81 -6.56
C HIS A 87 -16.28 6.92 -6.33
N SER A 88 -16.38 6.30 -5.15
CA SER A 88 -17.53 5.49 -4.75
C SER A 88 -18.82 6.32 -4.60
N GLN A 89 -18.71 7.60 -4.21
CA GLN A 89 -19.84 8.53 -4.15
C GLN A 89 -20.42 8.89 -5.53
N PHE A 90 -19.61 8.85 -6.60
CA PHE A 90 -20.09 9.13 -7.97
C PHE A 90 -20.74 7.91 -8.65
N HIS A 91 -20.64 6.72 -8.05
CA HIS A 91 -21.14 5.47 -8.60
C HIS A 91 -22.40 4.95 -7.88
N ALA A 92 -23.21 5.85 -7.30
CA ALA A 92 -24.55 5.53 -6.84
C ALA A 92 -25.41 5.13 -8.06
N PRO A 93 -25.94 3.89 -8.14
CA PRO A 93 -26.81 3.50 -9.24
C PRO A 93 -28.14 4.25 -9.13
N LEU A 94 -28.60 4.84 -10.25
CA LEU A 94 -30.02 5.06 -10.50
C LEU A 94 -30.70 3.72 -10.79
#